data_AF-A0A5B8AZC4-F1
#
_entry.id   AF-A0A5B8AZC4-F1
#
_cell.length_a   1.000
_cell.length_b   1.000
_cell.length_c   1.000
_cell.angle_alpha   90.00
_cell.angle_beta   90.00
_cell.angle_gamma   90.00
#
_symmetry.space_group_name_H-M   'P 1'
#
loop_
_entity.id
_entity.type
_entity.pdbx_description
1 polymer ?
#
loop_
_entity_poly.entity_id
_entity_poly.type
_entity_poly.pdbx_seq_one_letter_code
_entity_poly.pdbx_strand_id
1 'polypeptide(L)'
;MTDTPTQCWNRHLILAEIKIRYGSLQALAVTAGIEPGHLSVALGAPYPKGERVISRALGVQPHLLWPDRYDAKGRRLRSRSTAPKASQEAARGAA
;
A
#
# COMPACT_ATOMS: atom_id res chain seq x y z
N MET A 1 -3.97 21.74 -26.92
CA MET A 1 -3.06 20.58 -26.83
C MET A 1 -2.56 20.51 -25.40
N THR A 2 -3.36 19.93 -24.50
CA THR A 2 -2.99 19.74 -23.10
C THR A 2 -2.26 18.41 -23.02
N ASP A 3 -0.92 18.46 -23.05
CA ASP A 3 -0.08 17.33 -22.63
C ASP A 3 -0.37 17.12 -21.15
N THR A 4 -1.30 16.21 -20.83
CA THR A 4 -1.47 15.75 -19.45
C THR A 4 -0.17 15.04 -19.13
N PRO A 5 0.67 15.56 -18.22
CA PRO A 5 1.94 14.92 -17.93
C PRO A 5 1.62 13.50 -17.49
N THR A 6 2.20 12.52 -18.18
CA THR A 6 2.10 11.11 -17.82
C THR A 6 2.59 11.01 -16.37
N GLN A 7 1.65 10.95 -15.43
CA GLN A 7 1.95 11.11 -14.01
C GLN A 7 2.57 9.81 -13.50
N CYS A 8 3.89 9.73 -13.61
CA CYS A 8 4.68 8.61 -13.11
C CYS A 8 4.76 8.70 -11.58
N TRP A 9 4.02 7.84 -10.88
CA TRP A 9 4.06 7.80 -9.42
C TRP A 9 5.48 7.57 -8.90
N ASN A 10 5.93 8.46 -8.03
CA ASN A 10 7.17 8.31 -7.27
C ASN A 10 6.92 8.68 -5.81
N ARG A 11 7.88 8.38 -4.93
CA ARG A 11 7.77 8.66 -3.49
C ARG A 11 7.39 10.11 -3.19
N HIS A 12 7.95 11.06 -3.94
CA HIS A 12 7.72 12.50 -3.73
C HIS A 12 6.30 12.92 -4.13
N LEU A 13 5.78 12.42 -5.25
CA LEU A 13 4.41 12.68 -5.70
C LEU A 13 3.39 12.05 -4.78
N ILE A 14 3.64 10.83 -4.29
CA ILE A 14 2.78 10.19 -3.28
C ILE A 14 2.72 11.07 -2.03
N LEU A 15 3.86 11.55 -1.54
CA LEU A 15 3.92 12.46 -0.40
C LEU A 15 3.22 13.79 -0.67
N ALA A 16 3.39 14.37 -1.85
CA ALA A 16 2.76 15.62 -2.24
C ALA A 16 1.23 15.49 -2.28
N GLU A 17 0.70 14.43 -2.90
CA GLU A 17 -0.73 14.14 -2.93
C GLU A 17 -1.31 13.92 -1.53
N ILE A 18 -0.60 13.17 -0.68
CA ILE A 18 -1.01 13.01 0.72
C ILE A 18 -1.03 14.35 1.44
N LYS A 19 -0.02 15.21 1.20
CA LYS A 19 0.04 16.55 1.80
C LYS A 19 -1.09 17.45 1.32
N ILE A 20 -1.46 17.38 0.04
CA ILE A 20 -2.55 18.17 -0.53
C ILE A 20 -3.91 17.72 0.05
N ARG A 21 -4.14 16.41 0.19
CA ARG A 21 -5.44 15.86 0.63
C ARG A 21 -5.63 15.78 2.14
N TYR A 22 -4.56 15.43 2.86
CA TYR A 22 -4.60 15.13 4.31
C TYR A 22 -3.75 16.12 5.12
N GLY A 23 -3.04 17.05 4.48
CA GLY A 23 -2.13 18.00 5.14
C GLY A 23 -0.79 17.38 5.54
N SER A 24 -0.78 16.15 6.07
CA SER A 24 0.45 15.45 6.44
C SER A 24 0.32 13.92 6.42
N LEU A 25 1.47 13.25 6.34
CA LEU A 25 1.54 11.79 6.45
C LEU A 25 1.05 11.29 7.82
N GLN A 26 1.32 12.04 8.89
CA GLN A 26 0.85 11.69 10.24
C GLN A 26 -0.68 11.81 10.34
N ALA A 27 -1.27 12.87 9.81
CA ALA A 27 -2.72 13.05 9.82
C ALA A 27 -3.42 11.88 9.12
N LEU A 28 -2.91 11.46 7.96
CA LEU A 28 -3.40 10.26 7.27
C LEU A 28 -3.29 9.00 8.14
N ALA A 29 -2.17 8.82 8.83
CA ALA A 29 -1.95 7.65 9.70
C ALA A 29 -2.97 7.62 10.87
N VAL A 30 -3.22 8.78 11.50
CA VAL A 30 -4.21 8.93 12.57
C VAL A 30 -5.62 8.64 12.06
N THR A 31 -6.01 9.20 10.91
CA THR A 31 -7.32 8.92 10.28
C THR A 31 -7.47 7.43 9.93
N ALA A 32 -6.39 6.78 9.53
CA ALA A 32 -6.38 5.36 9.20
C ALA A 32 -6.25 4.43 10.43
N GLY A 33 -6.04 4.97 11.63
CA GLY A 33 -5.85 4.18 12.85
C GLY A 33 -4.57 3.35 12.87
N ILE A 34 -3.51 3.80 12.18
CA ILE A 34 -2.21 3.13 12.18
C ILE A 34 -1.10 4.07 12.64
N GLU A 35 -0.02 3.50 13.18
CA GLU A 35 1.11 4.29 13.65
C GLU A 35 1.80 5.02 12.47
N PRO A 36 2.13 6.32 12.59
CA PRO A 36 2.77 7.08 11.53
C PRO A 36 4.11 6.51 11.06
N GLY A 37 4.86 5.87 11.96
CA GLY A 37 6.11 5.18 11.65
C GLY A 37 5.91 4.10 10.57
N HIS A 38 4.84 3.32 10.68
CA HIS A 38 4.49 2.30 9.69
C HIS A 38 4.16 2.89 8.31
N LEU A 39 3.54 4.08 8.28
CA LEU A 39 3.21 4.77 7.03
C LEU A 39 4.47 5.29 6.32
N SER A 40 5.43 5.81 7.09
CA SER A 40 6.77 6.18 6.57
C SER A 40 7.53 4.98 6.01
N VAL A 41 7.48 3.83 6.70
CA VAL A 41 8.11 2.60 6.21
C VAL A 41 7.51 2.16 4.88
N ALA A 42 6.18 2.26 4.70
CA ALA A 42 5.50 1.86 3.46
C ALA A 42 6.00 2.60 2.20
N LEU A 43 6.44 3.85 2.35
CA LEU A 43 6.99 4.64 1.23
C LEU A 43 8.38 4.16 0.77
N GLY A 44 9.16 3.52 1.66
CA GLY A 44 10.52 3.05 1.38
C GLY A 44 10.61 1.54 1.18
N ALA A 45 9.91 0.77 1.99
CA ALA A 45 9.97 -0.69 2.05
C ALA A 45 8.57 -1.31 1.90
N PRO A 46 8.47 -2.57 1.41
CA PRO A 46 7.19 -3.23 1.18
C PRO A 46 6.46 -3.48 2.50
N TYR A 47 5.44 -2.65 2.78
CA TYR A 47 4.60 -2.74 3.97
C TYR A 47 3.12 -2.78 3.57
N PRO A 48 2.53 -3.98 3.36
CA PRO A 48 1.22 -4.13 2.70
C PRO A 48 0.06 -3.44 3.41
N LYS A 49 0.12 -3.26 4.74
CA LYS A 49 -0.93 -2.55 5.48
C LYS A 49 -0.90 -1.05 5.18
N GLY A 50 0.27 -0.43 5.24
CA GLY A 50 0.44 1.00 4.94
C GLY A 50 0.27 1.31 3.46
N GLU A 51 0.76 0.46 2.56
CA GLU A 51 0.53 0.60 1.11
C GLU A 51 -0.96 0.57 0.76
N ARG A 52 -1.75 -0.30 1.40
CA ARG A 52 -3.21 -0.33 1.25
C ARG A 52 -3.88 0.93 1.78
N VAL A 53 -3.44 1.45 2.92
CA VAL A 53 -3.96 2.71 3.47
C VAL A 53 -3.69 3.86 2.50
N ILE A 54 -2.45 3.97 2.00
CA ILE A 54 -2.07 5.02 1.04
C ILE A 54 -2.85 4.89 -0.26
N SER A 55 -2.94 3.68 -0.82
CA SER A 55 -3.74 3.38 -2.01
C SER A 55 -5.19 3.81 -1.84
N ARG A 56 -5.83 3.43 -0.74
CA ARG A 56 -7.22 3.80 -0.43
C ARG A 56 -7.40 5.29 -0.23
N ALA A 57 -6.43 5.94 0.41
CA ALA A 57 -6.43 7.38 0.67
C ALA A 57 -6.30 8.20 -0.63
N LEU A 58 -5.48 7.73 -1.56
CA LEU A 58 -5.32 8.36 -2.87
C LEU A 58 -6.42 7.95 -3.85
N GLY A 59 -7.14 6.86 -3.59
CA GLY A 59 -8.09 6.28 -4.55
C GLY A 59 -7.40 5.64 -5.75
N VAL A 60 -6.12 5.29 -5.60
CA VAL A 60 -5.24 4.78 -6.67
C VAL A 60 -4.88 3.34 -6.36
N GLN A 61 -4.87 2.48 -7.36
CA GLN A 61 -4.49 1.08 -7.17
C GLN A 61 -3.02 0.94 -6.74
N PRO A 62 -2.67 0.00 -5.84
CA PRO A 62 -1.32 -0.13 -5.32
C PRO A 62 -0.28 -0.46 -6.40
N HIS A 63 -0.69 -1.10 -7.50
CA HIS A 63 0.18 -1.36 -8.66
C HIS A 63 0.54 -0.13 -9.48
N LEU A 64 -0.26 0.94 -9.42
CA LEU A 64 0.09 2.20 -10.07
C LEU A 64 1.13 2.95 -9.23
N LEU A 65 1.03 2.86 -7.91
CA LEU A 65 1.96 3.49 -6.97
C LEU A 65 3.30 2.73 -6.89
N TRP A 66 3.24 1.39 -6.89
CA TRP A 66 4.38 0.50 -6.79
C TRP A 66 4.28 -0.65 -7.81
N PRO A 67 4.53 -0.37 -9.11
CA PRO A 67 4.42 -1.37 -10.17
C PRO A 67 5.38 -2.55 -9.99
N ASP A 68 6.53 -2.33 -9.35
CA ASP A 68 7.50 -3.39 -9.02
C ASP A 68 7.01 -4.34 -7.91
N ARG A 69 6.08 -3.88 -7.06
CA ARG A 69 5.62 -4.63 -5.88
C ARG A 69 4.28 -5.33 -6.08
N TYR A 70 3.48 -4.93 -7.07
CA TYR A 70 2.10 -5.40 -7.25
C TYR A 70 1.82 -5.71 -8.73
N ASP A 71 1.05 -6.77 -8.98
CA ASP A 71 0.54 -7.10 -10.31
C ASP A 71 -0.60 -6.16 -10.73
N ALA A 72 -0.99 -6.18 -12.00
CA ALA A 72 -2.11 -5.38 -12.52
C ALA A 72 -3.46 -5.68 -11.83
N LYS A 73 -3.58 -6.79 -11.09
CA LYS A 73 -4.76 -7.14 -10.28
C LYS A 73 -4.64 -6.63 -8.83
N GLY A 74 -3.60 -5.88 -8.49
CA GLY A 74 -3.35 -5.36 -7.13
C GLY A 74 -2.87 -6.42 -6.13
N ARG A 75 -2.43 -7.60 -6.60
CA ARG A 75 -1.84 -8.66 -5.78
C ARG A 75 -0.34 -8.43 -5.69
N ARG A 76 0.22 -8.54 -4.48
CA ARG A 76 1.66 -8.36 -4.27
C ARG A 76 2.47 -9.39 -5.07
N LEU A 77 3.42 -8.89 -5.85
CA LEU A 77 4.51 -9.68 -6.45
C LEU A 77 5.44 -10.11 -5.31
N ARG A 78 5.12 -11.23 -4.65
CA ARG A 78 6.12 -11.89 -3.78
C ARG A 78 7.18 -12.47 -4.70
N SER A 79 8.47 -12.33 -4.35
CA SER A 79 9.46 -13.26 -4.90
C SER A 79 8.94 -14.66 -4.63
N ARG A 80 8.76 -15.44 -5.70
CA ARG A 80 8.26 -16.80 -5.62
C ARG A 80 9.38 -17.66 -5.04
N SER A 81 9.59 -17.55 -3.73
CA SER A 81 10.58 -18.28 -2.97
C SER A 81 9.98 -18.63 -1.60
N THR A 82 8.90 -19.41 -1.62
CA THR A 82 8.59 -20.49 -0.67
C THR A 82 7.22 -21.07 -1.03
N ALA A 83 7.19 -22.39 -1.23
CA ALA A 83 6.00 -23.21 -1.41
C ALA A 83 5.04 -23.10 -0.20
N PRO A 84 3.80 -23.61 -0.26
CA PRO A 84 2.78 -23.33 0.74
C PRO A 84 3.14 -24.00 2.07
N LYS A 85 2.95 -23.30 3.19
CA LYS A 85 2.75 -23.99 4.46
C LYS A 85 1.27 -24.31 4.58
N ALA A 86 0.96 -25.60 4.47
CA ALA A 86 -0.22 -26.21 5.03
C ALA A 86 -0.33 -25.93 6.55
N SER A 87 -1.55 -26.04 7.08
CA SER A 87 -1.95 -25.96 8.51
C SER A 87 -2.05 -24.53 9.06
N GLN A 88 -3.17 -24.07 9.62
CA GLN A 88 -4.03 -24.77 10.60
C GLN A 88 -5.44 -24.15 10.54
N GLU A 89 -6.45 -24.94 10.15
CA GLU A 89 -7.86 -24.61 10.36
C GLU A 89 -8.41 -25.51 11.48
N ALA A 90 -8.83 -24.84 12.54
CA ALA A 90 -9.66 -25.26 13.66
C ALA A 90 -10.12 -26.74 13.74
N ALA A 91 -9.50 -27.49 14.64
CA ALA A 91 -10.23 -28.48 15.43
C ALA A 91 -11.14 -27.73 16.44
N ARG A 92 -12.39 -27.49 16.05
CA ARG A 92 -13.52 -27.34 16.97
C ARG A 92 -14.57 -28.37 16.57
N GLY A 93 -14.25 -29.64 16.85
CA GLY A 93 -15.21 -30.74 16.87
C GLY A 93 -15.72 -30.89 18.30
N ALA A 94 -17.00 -30.60 18.50
CA ALA A 94 -17.73 -30.86 19.72
C ALA A 94 -18.06 -32.36 19.84
N ALA A 95 -17.85 -32.93 21.02
CA ALA A 95 -18.58 -34.06 21.59
C ALA A 95 -18.31 -34.09 23.10
#